data_AF-A0AAW2ISR2-F1
#
_entry.id   AF-A0AAW2ISR2-F1
#
_cell.length_a   1.000
_cell.length_b   1.000
_cell.length_c   1.000
_cell.angle_alpha   90.00
_cell.angle_beta   90.00
_cell.angle_gamma   90.00
#
_symmetry.space_group_name_H-M   'P 1'
#
loop_
_entity.id
_entity.type
_entity.pdbx_description
1 polymer ?
#
loop_
_entity_poly.entity_id
_entity_poly.type
_entity_poly.pdbx_seq_one_letter_code
_entity_poly.pdbx_strand_id
1 'polypeptide(L)'
;MFIESAAVQGMWQHFAAIFGLCLCDTGSLTHMRNAAKYRGVPFSTDGIILEVQRHLRTLYAARTLTSTQWKGDLHQATVMGFIFRQQVPLAPSIVRWHVPSPSWFKLNTDGSSLGNPGLVGAAGIIRDSKGHVYLAYQFALGTGTSVLAELTAVWRGMEPALTHGLAPLVVEVDATTVISLLKSRASGKWEVQHLIMRIVCLQQLLVADVQHVLERRMVQLTILRRKLLLYS
;
A
#
# COMPACT_ATOMS: atom_id res chain seq x y z
N MET A 1 30.15 -16.36 -21.55
CA MET A 1 30.75 -15.02 -21.73
C MET A 1 29.96 -14.14 -22.72
N PHE A 2 28.63 -14.31 -22.84
CA PHE A 2 27.77 -13.52 -23.75
C PHE A 2 26.61 -12.81 -23.00
N ILE A 3 26.61 -12.90 -21.66
CA ILE A 3 25.52 -12.46 -20.78
C ILE A 3 25.84 -11.10 -20.13
N GLU A 4 27.11 -10.68 -20.17
CA GLU A 4 27.59 -9.40 -19.65
C GLU A 4 28.22 -8.54 -20.75
N SER A 5 27.90 -8.79 -22.02
CA SER A 5 28.35 -7.87 -23.06
C SER A 5 27.55 -6.58 -22.95
N ALA A 6 28.25 -5.44 -23.02
CA ALA A 6 27.64 -4.12 -22.95
C ALA A 6 26.49 -3.93 -23.97
N ALA A 7 26.55 -4.63 -25.11
CA ALA A 7 25.53 -4.61 -26.15
C ALA A 7 24.18 -5.17 -25.69
N VAL A 8 24.19 -6.31 -24.96
CA VAL A 8 22.97 -6.95 -24.46
C VAL A 8 22.37 -6.10 -23.34
N GLN A 9 23.19 -5.55 -22.45
CA GLN A 9 22.74 -4.67 -21.37
C GLN A 9 22.15 -3.35 -21.92
N GLY A 10 22.76 -2.77 -22.96
CA GLY A 10 22.24 -1.59 -23.64
C GLY A 10 20.89 -1.86 -24.33
N MET A 11 20.71 -3.02 -24.94
CA MET A 11 19.42 -3.43 -25.51
C MET A 11 18.33 -3.54 -24.44
N TRP A 12 18.63 -4.15 -23.29
CA TRP A 12 17.66 -4.27 -22.20
C TRP A 12 17.32 -2.93 -21.54
N GLN A 13 18.31 -2.05 -21.36
CA GLN A 13 18.08 -0.67 -20.91
C GLN A 13 17.22 0.11 -21.89
N HIS A 14 17.41 -0.09 -23.19
CA HIS A 14 16.60 0.52 -24.24
C HIS A 14 15.13 0.06 -24.17
N PHE A 15 14.86 -1.25 -24.05
CA PHE A 15 13.50 -1.76 -23.88
C PHE A 15 12.86 -1.32 -22.55
N ALA A 16 13.62 -1.30 -21.45
CA ALA A 16 13.15 -0.81 -20.16
C ALA A 16 12.80 0.68 -20.21
N ALA A 17 13.57 1.50 -20.93
CA ALA A 17 13.29 2.92 -21.12
C ALA A 17 12.06 3.16 -22.00
N ILE A 18 11.90 2.41 -23.09
CA ILE A 18 10.78 2.61 -24.03
C ILE A 18 9.47 2.05 -23.47
N PHE A 19 9.50 0.91 -22.78
CA PHE A 19 8.29 0.18 -22.38
C PHE A 19 8.05 0.15 -20.86
N GLY A 20 8.99 0.64 -20.05
CA GLY A 20 8.85 0.65 -18.59
C GLY A 20 8.83 -0.73 -17.93
N LEU A 21 9.29 -1.77 -18.62
CA LEU A 21 9.21 -3.16 -18.16
C LEU A 21 10.27 -3.46 -17.11
N CYS A 22 9.84 -3.91 -15.92
CA CYS A 22 10.73 -4.48 -14.93
C CYS A 22 11.00 -5.95 -15.31
N LEU A 23 12.28 -6.32 -15.45
CA LEU A 23 12.75 -7.59 -16.01
C LEU A 23 12.46 -8.83 -15.14
N CYS A 24 11.70 -8.71 -14.04
CA CYS A 24 11.54 -9.79 -13.07
C CYS A 24 10.50 -10.86 -13.43
N ASP A 25 9.53 -10.59 -14.32
CA ASP A 25 8.35 -11.49 -14.45
C ASP A 25 8.04 -12.06 -15.84
N THR A 26 8.89 -11.87 -16.85
CA THR A 26 8.59 -12.38 -18.20
C THR A 26 9.23 -13.74 -18.45
N GLY A 27 8.55 -14.82 -18.02
CA GLY A 27 8.96 -16.21 -18.27
C GLY A 27 9.19 -16.57 -19.75
N SER A 28 8.56 -15.84 -20.67
CA SER A 28 8.74 -15.99 -22.12
C SER A 28 10.12 -15.51 -22.61
N LEU A 29 10.64 -14.42 -22.04
CA LEU A 29 11.93 -13.84 -22.40
C LEU A 29 13.09 -14.72 -21.90
N THR A 30 12.93 -15.32 -20.71
CA THR A 30 13.84 -16.36 -20.18
C THR A 30 13.81 -17.65 -21.01
N HIS A 31 12.67 -18.01 -21.58
CA HIS A 31 12.55 -19.17 -22.47
C HIS A 31 13.28 -18.95 -23.80
N MET A 32 13.20 -17.76 -24.40
CA MET A 32 13.96 -17.42 -25.61
C MET A 32 15.47 -17.33 -25.37
N ARG A 33 15.89 -16.78 -24.22
CA ARG A 33 17.28 -16.83 -23.74
C ARG A 33 17.81 -18.26 -23.73
N ASN A 34 17.01 -19.20 -23.22
CA ASN A 34 17.38 -20.60 -23.15
C ASN A 34 17.36 -21.26 -24.55
N ALA A 35 16.39 -20.94 -25.42
CA ALA A 35 16.33 -21.49 -26.78
C ALA A 35 17.54 -21.10 -27.64
N ALA A 36 17.98 -19.85 -27.60
CA ALA A 36 19.15 -19.43 -28.35
C ALA A 36 20.47 -19.95 -27.75
N LYS A 37 20.58 -20.00 -26.41
CA LYS A 37 21.77 -20.50 -25.72
C LYS A 37 21.98 -22.01 -25.89
N TYR A 38 20.89 -22.79 -25.88
CA TYR A 38 20.97 -24.26 -25.84
C TYR A 38 20.53 -24.95 -27.13
N ARG A 39 19.82 -24.27 -28.04
CA ARG A 39 19.29 -24.87 -29.29
C ARG A 39 19.83 -24.22 -30.57
N GLY A 40 20.76 -23.27 -30.47
CA GLY A 40 21.42 -22.67 -31.64
C GLY A 40 20.51 -21.82 -32.54
N VAL A 41 19.35 -21.38 -32.04
CA VAL A 41 18.43 -20.51 -32.79
C VAL A 41 19.06 -19.11 -32.92
N PRO A 42 19.26 -18.58 -34.15
CA PRO A 42 19.87 -17.26 -34.34
C PRO A 42 18.95 -16.15 -33.79
N PHE A 43 19.56 -15.17 -33.13
CA PHE A 43 18.90 -13.98 -32.62
C PHE A 43 18.72 -12.94 -33.73
N SER A 44 17.48 -12.57 -34.06
CA SER A 44 17.21 -11.36 -34.85
C SER A 44 16.58 -10.29 -33.96
N THR A 45 17.04 -9.04 -34.12
CA THR A 45 16.50 -7.87 -33.42
C THR A 45 14.99 -7.75 -33.67
N ASP A 46 14.56 -8.01 -34.91
CA ASP A 46 13.16 -7.98 -35.31
C ASP A 46 12.32 -9.04 -34.60
N GLY A 47 12.87 -10.25 -34.39
CA GLY A 47 12.19 -11.32 -33.67
C GLY A 47 11.93 -10.99 -32.20
N ILE A 48 12.89 -10.31 -31.54
CA ILE A 48 12.74 -9.85 -30.15
C ILE A 48 11.66 -8.78 -30.07
N ILE A 49 11.71 -7.79 -30.98
CA ILE A 49 10.74 -6.69 -31.01
C ILE A 49 9.32 -7.24 -31.19
N LEU A 50 9.12 -8.15 -32.15
CA LEU A 50 7.82 -8.76 -32.41
C LEU A 50 7.28 -9.52 -31.19
N GLU A 51 8.12 -10.27 -30.48
CA GLU A 51 7.68 -11.05 -29.34
C GLU A 51 7.37 -10.17 -28.11
N VAL A 52 8.17 -9.13 -27.87
CA VAL A 52 7.88 -8.14 -26.82
C VAL A 52 6.55 -7.45 -27.11
N GLN A 53 6.33 -7.02 -28.35
CA GLN A 53 5.06 -6.44 -28.78
C GLN A 53 3.88 -7.40 -28.58
N ARG A 54 4.04 -8.69 -28.93
CA ARG A 54 3.01 -9.72 -28.75
C ARG A 54 2.65 -9.91 -27.27
N HIS A 55 3.65 -9.91 -26.40
CA HIS A 55 3.43 -10.04 -24.96
C HIS A 55 2.69 -8.83 -24.39
N LEU A 56 3.10 -7.61 -24.76
CA LEU A 56 2.42 -6.38 -24.33
C LEU A 56 0.97 -6.31 -24.79
N ARG A 57 0.69 -6.72 -26.04
CA ARG A 57 -0.69 -6.81 -26.54
C ARG A 57 -1.52 -7.81 -25.77
N THR A 58 -0.95 -8.96 -25.40
CA THR A 58 -1.62 -9.97 -24.57
C THR A 58 -1.99 -9.40 -23.20
N LEU A 59 -1.05 -8.72 -22.53
CA LEU A 59 -1.28 -8.10 -21.22
C LEU A 59 -2.32 -6.98 -21.28
N TYR A 60 -2.30 -6.18 -22.36
CA TYR A 60 -3.29 -5.13 -22.60
C TYR A 60 -4.69 -5.71 -22.82
N ALA A 61 -4.81 -6.75 -23.67
CA ALA A 61 -6.07 -7.44 -23.92
C ALA A 61 -6.64 -8.11 -22.65
N ALA A 62 -5.76 -8.64 -21.79
CA ALA A 62 -6.11 -9.20 -20.48
C ALA A 62 -6.44 -8.14 -19.41
N ARG A 63 -6.40 -6.84 -19.77
CA ARG A 63 -6.59 -5.69 -18.85
C ARG A 63 -5.61 -5.66 -17.67
N THR A 64 -4.48 -6.34 -17.80
CA THR A 64 -3.43 -6.40 -16.78
C THR A 64 -2.39 -5.31 -16.98
N LEU A 65 -2.32 -4.70 -18.17
CA LEU A 65 -1.50 -3.53 -18.48
C LEU A 65 -2.38 -2.27 -18.48
N THR A 66 -2.38 -1.55 -17.37
CA THR A 66 -3.16 -0.31 -17.18
C THR A 66 -2.30 0.94 -17.35
N SER A 67 -2.94 2.12 -17.40
CA SER A 67 -2.25 3.41 -17.52
C SER A 67 -1.31 3.73 -16.36
N THR A 68 -1.52 3.14 -15.19
CA THR A 68 -0.65 3.31 -14.01
C THR A 68 0.57 2.38 -14.04
N GLN A 69 0.49 1.27 -14.78
CA GLN A 69 1.57 0.31 -14.92
C GLN A 69 2.46 0.63 -16.12
N TRP A 70 1.92 1.27 -17.16
CA TRP A 70 2.72 1.76 -18.28
C TRP A 70 3.58 2.95 -17.85
N LYS A 71 4.90 2.76 -17.88
CA LYS A 71 5.89 3.82 -17.61
C LYS A 71 6.68 4.22 -18.86
N GLY A 72 6.34 3.63 -20.00
CA GLY A 72 6.99 3.85 -21.28
C GLY A 72 6.48 5.08 -22.02
N ASP A 73 6.97 5.28 -23.23
CA ASP A 73 6.56 6.38 -24.09
C ASP A 73 5.10 6.24 -24.58
N LEU A 74 4.31 7.30 -24.46
CA LEU A 74 2.88 7.28 -24.79
C LEU A 74 2.63 7.25 -26.31
N HIS A 75 3.53 7.81 -27.09
CA HIS A 75 3.44 7.76 -28.55
C HIS A 75 3.66 6.31 -29.03
N GLN A 76 4.66 5.61 -28.49
CA GLN A 76 4.89 4.18 -28.74
C GLN A 76 3.72 3.30 -28.29
N ALA A 77 3.10 3.59 -27.14
CA ALA A 77 1.88 2.91 -26.71
C ALA A 77 0.75 3.05 -27.74
N THR A 78 0.58 4.28 -28.26
CA THR A 78 -0.44 4.59 -29.27
C THR A 78 -0.17 3.88 -30.59
N VAL A 79 1.09 3.84 -31.04
CA VAL A 79 1.53 3.08 -32.23
C VAL A 79 1.25 1.58 -32.07
N MET A 80 1.32 1.05 -30.84
CA MET A 80 0.98 -0.34 -30.54
C MET A 80 -0.53 -0.61 -30.38
N GLY A 81 -1.37 0.42 -30.52
CA GLY A 81 -2.83 0.34 -30.38
C GLY A 81 -3.31 0.36 -28.92
N PHE A 82 -2.45 0.76 -27.98
CA PHE A 82 -2.84 0.90 -26.57
C PHE A 82 -3.45 2.28 -26.34
N ILE A 83 -4.71 2.30 -25.91
CA ILE A 83 -5.38 3.51 -25.47
C ILE A 83 -5.34 3.53 -23.94
N PHE A 84 -4.39 4.27 -23.40
CA PHE A 84 -4.34 4.57 -21.97
C PHE A 84 -5.09 5.87 -21.73
N ARG A 85 -6.25 5.81 -21.06
CA ARG A 85 -6.90 7.03 -20.57
C ARG A 85 -5.95 7.68 -19.57
N GLN A 86 -5.38 8.81 -19.93
CA GLN A 86 -4.60 9.63 -19.03
C GLN A 86 -5.56 10.08 -17.91
N GLN A 87 -5.42 9.50 -16.73
CA GLN A 87 -6.05 10.09 -15.55
C GLN A 87 -5.35 11.43 -15.35
N VAL A 88 -6.06 12.52 -15.60
CA VAL A 88 -5.58 13.86 -15.23
C VAL A 88 -5.18 13.76 -13.76
N PRO A 89 -3.92 14.09 -13.40
CA PRO A 89 -3.52 14.08 -12.00
C PRO A 89 -4.52 14.95 -11.25
N LEU A 90 -5.30 14.35 -10.35
CA LEU A 90 -6.20 15.10 -9.49
C LEU A 90 -5.34 16.19 -8.83
N ALA A 91 -5.73 17.45 -9.03
CA ALA A 91 -5.03 18.57 -8.42
C ALA A 91 -4.81 18.26 -6.92
N PRO A 92 -3.62 18.49 -6.37
CA PRO A 92 -3.33 18.14 -5.00
C PRO A 92 -4.31 18.86 -4.07
N SER A 93 -5.29 18.13 -3.54
CA SER A 93 -6.21 18.68 -2.55
C SER A 93 -5.48 18.75 -1.21
N ILE A 94 -5.46 19.95 -0.62
CA ILE A 94 -4.96 20.12 0.75
C ILE A 94 -5.97 19.43 1.66
N VAL A 95 -5.61 18.26 2.16
CA VAL A 95 -6.48 17.52 3.07
C VAL A 95 -6.19 18.00 4.50
N ARG A 96 -7.05 18.87 5.05
CA ARG A 96 -6.93 19.31 6.44
C ARG A 96 -7.54 18.30 7.41
N TRP A 97 -6.88 18.11 8.55
CA TRP A 97 -7.48 17.46 9.70
C TRP A 97 -8.55 18.38 10.30
N HIS A 98 -9.65 17.79 10.78
CA HIS A 98 -10.75 18.52 11.40
C HIS A 98 -10.96 18.02 12.82
N VAL A 99 -11.15 18.95 13.75
CA VAL A 99 -11.55 18.64 15.14
C VAL A 99 -12.85 17.84 15.16
N PRO A 100 -13.04 16.94 16.14
CA PRO A 100 -14.33 16.29 16.32
C PRO A 100 -15.41 17.28 16.79
N SER A 101 -16.67 16.85 16.73
CA SER A 101 -17.80 17.62 17.25
C SER A 101 -17.60 18.02 18.73
N PRO A 102 -18.26 19.09 19.21
CA PRO A 102 -18.22 19.45 20.63
C PRO A 102 -18.55 18.25 21.54
N SER A 103 -17.79 18.09 22.62
CA SER A 103 -17.90 16.98 23.58
C SER A 103 -17.49 15.60 23.05
N TRP A 104 -16.96 15.50 21.83
CA TRP A 104 -16.38 14.27 21.30
C TRP A 104 -14.86 14.26 21.41
N PHE A 105 -14.31 13.05 21.52
CA PHE A 105 -12.89 12.79 21.36
C PHE A 105 -12.62 12.17 20.00
N LYS A 106 -11.40 12.34 19.50
CA LYS A 106 -10.95 11.74 18.24
C LYS A 106 -9.66 10.97 18.46
N LEU A 107 -9.71 9.66 18.23
CA LEU A 107 -8.56 8.78 18.16
C LEU A 107 -8.12 8.63 16.70
N ASN A 108 -6.91 9.07 16.40
CA ASN A 108 -6.25 8.86 15.13
C ASN A 108 -5.21 7.74 15.30
N THR A 109 -5.22 6.71 14.45
CA THR A 109 -4.28 5.57 14.54
C THR A 109 -3.49 5.33 13.26
N ASP A 110 -2.28 4.79 13.38
CA ASP A 110 -1.42 4.41 12.26
C ASP A 110 -0.61 3.16 12.65
N GLY A 111 -0.66 2.12 11.81
CA GLY A 111 0.08 0.88 11.98
C GLY A 111 0.93 0.55 10.76
N SER A 112 2.24 0.36 10.96
CA SER A 112 3.17 0.08 9.86
C SER A 112 3.94 -1.22 10.03
N SER A 113 4.36 -1.81 8.91
CA SER A 113 5.24 -2.98 8.89
C SER A 113 6.33 -2.84 7.82
N LEU A 114 7.58 -3.16 8.15
CA LEU A 114 8.71 -3.27 7.23
C LEU A 114 8.76 -4.65 6.57
N GLY A 115 7.86 -4.86 5.61
CA GLY A 115 7.58 -6.17 5.02
C GLY A 115 6.20 -6.68 5.42
N ASN A 116 5.77 -7.83 4.89
CA ASN A 116 4.49 -8.41 5.25
C ASN A 116 4.52 -9.95 5.15
N PRO A 117 5.01 -10.67 6.17
CA PRO A 117 5.36 -10.17 7.52
C PRO A 117 6.70 -9.42 7.59
N GLY A 118 6.85 -8.55 8.58
CA GLY A 118 8.02 -7.67 8.79
C GLY A 118 8.02 -7.01 10.17
N LEU A 119 9.00 -6.17 10.47
CA LEU A 119 9.04 -5.41 11.74
C LEU A 119 7.86 -4.43 11.82
N VAL A 120 7.08 -4.50 12.89
CA VAL A 120 5.83 -3.78 13.05
C VAL A 120 5.93 -2.68 14.11
N GLY A 121 5.36 -1.53 13.78
CA GLY A 121 5.07 -0.44 14.71
C GLY A 121 3.59 -0.05 14.70
N ALA A 122 3.07 0.38 15.84
CA ALA A 122 1.70 0.88 16.00
C ALA A 122 1.73 2.18 16.79
N ALA A 123 0.95 3.18 16.39
CA ALA A 123 0.88 4.47 17.07
C ALA A 123 -0.51 5.09 16.98
N GLY A 124 -0.75 6.07 17.84
CA GLY A 124 -1.98 6.85 17.76
C GLY A 124 -2.00 8.04 18.70
N ILE A 125 -2.99 8.90 18.48
CA ILE A 125 -3.18 10.13 19.23
C ILE A 125 -4.67 10.37 19.47
N ILE A 126 -5.03 10.69 20.70
CA ILE A 126 -6.37 11.08 21.12
C ILE A 126 -6.40 12.59 21.30
N ARG A 127 -7.39 13.25 20.71
CA ARG A 127 -7.61 14.69 20.83
C ARG A 127 -9.02 15.02 21.28
N ASP A 128 -9.17 16.15 21.98
CA ASP A 128 -10.47 16.72 22.33
C ASP A 128 -11.09 17.52 21.17
N SER A 129 -12.30 18.03 21.39
CA SER A 129 -13.03 18.91 20.44
C SER A 129 -12.37 20.27 20.16
N LYS A 130 -11.37 20.67 20.95
CA LYS A 130 -10.54 21.86 20.72
C LYS A 130 -9.26 21.53 19.95
N GLY A 131 -9.01 20.25 19.68
CA GLY A 131 -7.80 19.76 19.02
C GLY A 131 -6.61 19.60 19.95
N HIS A 132 -6.79 19.74 21.27
CA HIS A 132 -5.73 19.47 22.23
C HIS A 132 -5.47 17.97 22.32
N VAL A 133 -4.19 17.61 22.43
CA VAL A 133 -3.76 16.23 22.61
C VAL A 133 -4.04 15.82 24.05
N TYR A 134 -4.86 14.78 24.21
CA TYR A 134 -5.16 14.17 25.49
C TYR A 134 -4.18 13.03 25.80
N LEU A 135 -3.89 12.21 24.78
CA LEU A 135 -2.99 11.07 24.87
C LEU A 135 -2.30 10.84 23.53
N ALA A 136 -1.03 10.45 23.55
CA ALA A 136 -0.31 9.93 22.40
C ALA A 136 0.44 8.66 22.80
N TYR A 137 0.52 7.68 21.90
CA TYR A 137 1.17 6.40 22.17
C TYR A 137 1.89 5.87 20.94
N GLN A 138 2.86 5.01 21.19
CA GLN A 138 3.59 4.24 20.19
C GLN A 138 4.06 2.90 20.77
N PHE A 139 4.11 1.88 19.93
CA PHE A 139 4.50 0.52 20.29
C PHE A 139 5.32 -0.13 19.17
N ALA A 140 6.38 -0.84 19.54
CA ALA A 140 7.05 -1.80 18.67
C ALA A 140 6.50 -3.20 18.97
N LEU A 141 6.06 -3.94 17.95
CA LEU A 141 5.35 -5.22 18.09
C LEU A 141 6.16 -6.43 17.62
N GLY A 142 7.45 -6.23 17.29
CA GLY A 142 8.29 -7.27 16.71
C GLY A 142 7.87 -7.58 15.27
N THR A 143 7.86 -8.87 14.88
CA THR A 143 7.51 -9.27 13.51
C THR A 143 6.02 -9.55 13.36
N GLY A 144 5.38 -8.93 12.37
CA GLY A 144 3.96 -9.12 12.09
C GLY A 144 3.52 -8.52 10.76
N THR A 145 2.21 -8.53 10.53
CA THR A 145 1.60 -8.00 9.30
C THR A 145 1.19 -6.54 9.47
N SER A 146 1.05 -5.82 8.35
CA SER A 146 0.49 -4.45 8.39
C SER A 146 -0.94 -4.42 8.98
N VAL A 147 -1.75 -5.46 8.73
CA VAL A 147 -3.10 -5.56 9.33
C VAL A 147 -3.03 -5.71 10.85
N LEU A 148 -2.08 -6.50 11.36
CA LEU A 148 -1.86 -6.65 12.80
C LEU A 148 -1.42 -5.32 13.43
N ALA A 149 -0.53 -4.59 12.76
CA ALA A 149 -0.06 -3.27 13.18
C ALA A 149 -1.23 -2.32 13.40
N GLU A 150 -2.08 -2.17 12.39
CA GLU A 150 -3.22 -1.26 12.38
C GLU A 150 -4.29 -1.63 13.42
N LEU A 151 -4.65 -2.91 13.51
CA LEU A 151 -5.60 -3.38 14.52
C LEU A 151 -5.05 -3.16 15.94
N THR A 152 -3.76 -3.37 16.14
CA THR A 152 -3.13 -3.13 17.45
C THR A 152 -3.10 -1.64 17.77
N ALA A 153 -2.84 -0.78 16.78
CA ALA A 153 -2.91 0.67 16.96
C ALA A 153 -4.31 1.08 17.44
N VAL A 154 -5.38 0.59 16.82
CA VAL A 154 -6.77 0.84 17.25
C VAL A 154 -7.04 0.35 18.67
N TRP A 155 -6.78 -0.94 18.94
CA TRP A 155 -7.05 -1.52 20.24
C TRP A 155 -6.30 -0.78 21.37
N ARG A 156 -5.01 -0.49 21.18
CA ARG A 156 -4.18 0.20 22.17
C ARG A 156 -4.55 1.67 22.39
N GLY A 157 -5.27 2.30 21.47
CA GLY A 157 -5.84 3.63 21.69
C GLY A 157 -7.19 3.60 22.40
N MET A 158 -8.02 2.60 22.11
CA MET A 158 -9.36 2.48 22.72
C MET A 158 -9.32 2.02 24.17
N GLU A 159 -8.36 1.16 24.54
CA GLU A 159 -8.19 0.68 25.92
C GLU A 159 -7.99 1.83 26.93
N PRO A 160 -7.00 2.75 26.76
CA PRO A 160 -6.87 3.91 27.64
C PRO A 160 -8.01 4.92 27.46
N ALA A 161 -8.61 5.05 26.27
CA ALA A 161 -9.77 5.91 26.09
C ALA A 161 -10.93 5.51 27.03
N LEU A 162 -11.16 4.20 27.18
CA LEU A 162 -12.16 3.69 28.11
C LEU A 162 -11.79 3.97 29.57
N THR A 163 -10.54 3.69 29.97
CA THR A 163 -10.06 3.93 31.34
C THR A 163 -10.16 5.39 31.74
N HIS A 164 -9.95 6.32 30.80
CA HIS A 164 -10.02 7.75 31.04
C HIS A 164 -11.42 8.36 30.81
N GLY A 165 -12.43 7.55 30.49
CA GLY A 165 -13.80 8.04 30.27
C GLY A 165 -13.96 8.92 29.02
N LEU A 166 -13.13 8.70 27.99
CA LEU A 166 -13.10 9.50 26.76
C LEU A 166 -14.17 9.02 25.77
N ALA A 167 -15.44 9.20 26.13
CA ALA A 167 -16.60 8.90 25.31
C ALA A 167 -17.49 10.14 25.16
N PRO A 168 -18.14 10.35 24.00
CA PRO A 168 -18.10 9.53 22.78
C PRO A 168 -16.79 9.71 21.97
N LEU A 169 -16.41 8.66 21.22
CA LEU A 169 -15.12 8.59 20.52
C LEU A 169 -15.29 8.42 19.00
N VAL A 170 -14.62 9.25 18.20
CA VAL A 170 -14.41 8.98 16.77
C VAL A 170 -13.05 8.29 16.60
N VAL A 171 -13.01 7.15 15.94
CA VAL A 171 -11.76 6.47 15.57
C VAL A 171 -11.52 6.61 14.08
N GLU A 172 -10.42 7.23 13.69
CA GLU A 172 -10.00 7.41 12.31
C GLU A 172 -8.84 6.46 11.99
N VAL A 173 -9.06 5.58 11.02
CA VAL A 173 -8.10 4.57 10.53
C VAL A 173 -7.90 4.76 9.03
N ASP A 174 -6.67 4.68 8.54
CA ASP A 174 -6.32 4.86 7.12
C ASP A 174 -6.18 3.53 6.34
N ALA A 175 -6.31 2.40 7.04
CA ALA A 175 -6.36 1.07 6.44
C ALA A 175 -7.82 0.64 6.12
N THR A 176 -8.21 0.75 4.84
CA THR A 176 -9.51 0.24 4.34
C THR A 176 -9.74 -1.24 4.67
N THR A 177 -8.69 -2.05 4.62
CA THR A 177 -8.73 -3.48 4.99
C THR A 177 -9.11 -3.69 6.45
N VAL A 178 -8.66 -2.83 7.36
CA VAL A 178 -9.04 -2.94 8.79
C VAL A 178 -10.50 -2.57 8.98
N ILE A 179 -10.98 -1.54 8.30
CA ILE A 179 -12.39 -1.13 8.39
C ILE A 179 -13.31 -2.22 7.84
N SER A 180 -12.95 -2.87 6.74
CA SER A 180 -13.74 -3.98 6.21
C SER A 180 -13.72 -5.19 7.15
N LEU A 181 -12.60 -5.47 7.83
CA LEU A 181 -12.50 -6.53 8.83
C LEU A 181 -13.35 -6.24 10.08
N LEU A 182 -13.34 -5.00 10.58
CA LEU A 182 -14.16 -4.60 11.73
C LEU A 182 -15.66 -4.67 11.39
N LYS A 183 -16.05 -4.21 10.19
CA LYS A 183 -17.44 -4.28 9.72
C LYS A 183 -17.92 -5.72 9.50
N SER A 184 -17.07 -6.58 8.96
CA SER A 184 -17.39 -8.00 8.72
C SER A 184 -17.25 -8.87 9.97
N ARG A 185 -16.80 -8.31 11.10
CA ARG A 185 -16.53 -9.05 12.35
C ARG A 185 -15.60 -10.26 12.13
N ALA A 186 -14.72 -10.17 11.14
CA ALA A 186 -13.75 -11.18 10.72
C ALA A 186 -14.28 -12.58 10.38
N SER A 187 -15.10 -12.70 9.33
CA SER A 187 -15.20 -13.98 8.62
C SER A 187 -13.86 -14.30 7.91
N GLY A 188 -13.03 -15.18 8.49
CA GLY A 188 -11.99 -15.90 7.74
C GLY A 188 -10.51 -15.61 8.04
N LYS A 189 -10.12 -14.84 9.07
CA LYS A 189 -8.72 -14.71 9.53
C LYS A 189 -8.60 -14.89 11.03
N TRP A 190 -8.32 -16.11 11.47
CA TRP A 190 -8.30 -16.52 12.88
C TRP A 190 -7.19 -15.81 13.67
N GLU A 191 -6.08 -15.44 13.02
CA GLU A 191 -4.89 -14.85 13.66
C GLU A 191 -5.19 -13.50 14.31
N VAL A 192 -6.11 -12.72 13.74
CA VAL A 192 -6.48 -11.37 14.22
C VAL A 192 -7.90 -11.30 14.80
N GLN A 193 -8.62 -12.42 14.83
CA GLN A 193 -10.02 -12.46 15.25
C GLN A 193 -10.20 -11.99 16.69
N HIS A 194 -9.29 -12.36 17.59
CA HIS A 194 -9.33 -11.93 18.99
C HIS A 194 -9.20 -10.40 19.14
N LEU A 195 -8.35 -9.75 18.35
CA LEU A 195 -8.22 -8.28 18.34
C LEU A 195 -9.50 -7.62 17.85
N ILE A 196 -10.08 -8.16 16.78
CA ILE A 196 -11.33 -7.63 16.20
C ILE A 196 -12.47 -7.72 17.21
N MET A 197 -12.62 -8.86 17.90
CA MET A 197 -13.63 -9.01 18.94
C MET A 197 -13.44 -8.01 20.10
N ARG A 198 -12.19 -7.79 20.53
CA ARG A 198 -11.89 -6.79 21.57
C ARG A 198 -12.25 -5.37 21.11
N ILE A 199 -11.89 -5.00 19.88
CA ILE A 199 -12.20 -3.69 19.31
C ILE A 199 -13.72 -3.50 19.20
N VAL A 200 -14.45 -4.50 18.70
CA VAL A 200 -15.92 -4.43 18.59
C VAL A 200 -16.59 -4.29 19.96
N CYS A 201 -16.07 -4.96 20.99
CA CYS A 201 -16.55 -4.77 22.36
C CYS A 201 -16.30 -3.33 22.86
N LEU A 202 -15.08 -2.82 22.67
CA LEU A 202 -14.73 -1.45 23.05
C LEU A 202 -15.54 -0.40 22.29
N GLN A 203 -15.91 -0.65 21.03
CA GLN A 203 -16.78 0.25 20.25
C GLN A 203 -18.11 0.49 20.95
N GLN A 204 -18.71 -0.55 21.52
CA GLN A 204 -19.99 -0.43 22.22
C GLN A 204 -19.83 0.36 23.52
N LEU A 205 -18.77 0.08 24.29
CA LEU A 205 -18.53 0.74 25.58
C LEU A 205 -18.19 2.24 25.43
N LEU A 206 -17.51 2.61 24.36
CA LEU A 206 -17.10 3.99 24.09
C LEU A 206 -18.10 4.80 23.24
N VAL A 207 -19.19 4.17 22.79
CA VAL A 207 -20.07 4.72 21.74
C VAL A 207 -19.23 5.21 20.57
N ALA A 208 -18.30 4.37 20.12
CA ALA A 208 -17.26 4.76 19.19
C ALA A 208 -17.70 4.57 17.74
N ASP A 209 -17.49 5.60 16.91
CA ASP A 209 -17.69 5.52 15.47
C ASP A 209 -16.33 5.34 14.77
N VAL A 210 -16.17 4.25 14.01
CA VAL A 210 -14.93 3.93 13.32
C VAL A 210 -15.05 4.27 11.84
N GLN A 211 -14.27 5.27 11.44
CA GLN A 211 -14.34 5.89 10.13
C GLN A 211 -13.04 5.73 9.36
N HIS A 212 -13.16 5.70 8.04
CA HIS A 212 -12.00 5.75 7.16
C HIS A 212 -11.51 7.17 7.00
N VAL A 213 -10.20 7.36 7.11
CA VAL A 213 -9.56 8.64 6.84
C VAL A 213 -8.48 8.49 5.78
N LEU A 214 -8.31 9.49 4.93
CA LEU A 214 -7.16 9.53 4.03
C LEU A 214 -5.89 9.81 4.84
N GLU A 215 -4.84 9.00 4.64
CA GLU A 215 -3.51 9.10 5.29
C GLU A 215 -2.98 10.56 5.34
N ARG A 216 -3.27 11.37 4.31
CA ARG A 216 -2.91 12.81 4.25
C ARG A 216 -3.50 13.68 5.36
N ARG A 217 -4.54 13.23 6.08
CA ARG A 217 -5.10 13.93 7.27
C ARG A 217 -4.34 13.62 8.56
N MET A 218 -3.45 12.62 8.55
CA MET A 218 -2.75 12.09 9.73
C MET A 218 -1.31 12.60 9.85
N VAL A 219 -1.01 13.81 9.34
CA VAL A 219 0.36 14.33 9.17
C VAL A 219 1.21 14.27 10.45
N GLN A 220 0.61 14.43 11.64
CA GLN A 220 1.34 14.33 12.91
C GLN A 220 1.75 12.89 13.28
N LEU A 221 0.99 11.87 12.88
CA LEU A 221 1.34 10.46 13.11
C LEU A 221 2.42 9.99 12.13
N THR A 222 2.45 10.55 10.91
CA THR A 222 3.53 10.29 9.96
C THR A 222 4.91 10.76 10.46
N ILE A 223 4.96 11.74 11.38
CA ILE A 223 6.21 12.16 12.04
C ILE A 223 6.64 11.14 13.11
N LEU A 224 5.69 10.55 13.84
CA LEU A 224 5.95 9.41 14.74
C LEU A 224 6.39 8.15 13.98
N ARG A 225 5.79 7.90 12.80
CA ARG A 225 6.12 6.82 11.86
C ARG A 225 7.60 6.75 11.48
N ARG A 226 8.25 7.89 11.23
CA ARG A 226 9.68 7.91 10.85
C ARG A 226 10.62 7.61 12.02
N LYS A 227 10.25 7.93 13.26
CA LYS A 227 11.12 7.68 14.41
C LYS A 227 11.21 6.19 14.72
N LEU A 228 10.12 5.42 14.66
CA LEU A 228 10.18 4.00 15.05
C LEU A 228 11.02 3.12 14.12
N LEU A 229 10.98 3.37 12.80
CA LEU A 229 11.70 2.56 11.81
C LEU A 229 13.19 2.92 11.68
N LEU A 230 13.63 4.05 12.24
CA LEU A 230 15.02 4.50 12.19
C LEU A 230 15.81 4.15 13.47
N TYR A 231 15.15 3.70 14.53
CA TYR A 231 15.77 3.34 15.81
C TYR A 231 15.65 1.84 16.17
N SER A 232 15.25 1.00 15.22
CA SER A 232 15.16 -0.46 15.34
C SER A 232 16.17 -1.17 14.45
#